data_AF-A0A661C8K5-F1
#
_entry.id   AF-A0A661C8K5-F1
#
_cell.length_a   1.000
_cell.length_b   1.000
_cell.length_c   1.000
_cell.angle_alpha   90.00
_cell.angle_beta   90.00
_cell.angle_gamma   90.00
#
_symmetry.space_group_name_H-M   'P 1'
#
loop_
_entity.id
_entity.type
_entity.pdbx_description
1 polymer ?
#
loop_
_entity_poly.entity_id
_entity_poly.type
_entity_poly.pdbx_seq_one_letter_code
_entity_poly.pdbx_strand_id
1 'polypeptide(L)'
;MTSVEIIPIDRLLQPISEDNAVGDDIREDPSPTSLYYSIKDARNAARAAERSNMFDSNSNEADEHWRKILELAPDILQNQSKDLEIASWFTEALIRRYGFQGLRDGFKLIQGLIEQYWDKLYPLPDEDGLETRVASLSGLNGEGAEGVLIPPIRNVEITQGKEPGPFSYWKYQQALEVEKIIDEEAKADKAAKLGFTHNDVEQAVSDSSETFFINIRDDVSEAITTYREIGRMLDEHCGINDSPPSSNIINILEDCLGTINHIGKHKMPAEDLAENTEANITNNSSAPSATVSSTQTTGPVTSRAEAFKKLTEISEFFRKTEPHSPISYILERAVKWGDMSLNDLIKELIPDSSARDTYGSLTGIKTDDDY
;
A
#
# COMPACT_ATOMS: atom_id res chain seq x y z
N MET A 1 -3.13 16.90 -15.15
CA MET A 1 -4.54 17.12 -14.78
C MET A 1 -5.15 15.74 -14.58
N THR A 2 -5.73 15.48 -13.40
CA THR A 2 -6.26 14.16 -13.03
C THR A 2 -7.36 13.71 -13.99
N SER A 3 -7.54 12.40 -14.16
CA SER A 3 -8.52 11.84 -15.10
C SER A 3 -9.96 12.12 -14.64
N VAL A 4 -10.93 12.08 -15.56
CA VAL A 4 -12.36 12.34 -15.24
C VAL A 4 -12.85 11.38 -14.16
N GLU A 5 -13.71 11.82 -13.25
CA GLU A 5 -14.33 10.94 -12.24
C GLU A 5 -15.20 9.86 -12.89
N ILE A 6 -15.08 8.63 -12.41
CA ILE A 6 -15.79 7.45 -12.95
C ILE A 6 -17.01 7.04 -12.13
N ILE A 7 -17.17 7.62 -10.92
CA ILE A 7 -18.33 7.47 -10.05
C ILE A 7 -18.87 8.86 -9.68
N PRO A 8 -20.19 9.03 -9.44
CA PRO A 8 -20.75 10.33 -9.12
C PRO A 8 -20.57 10.64 -7.62
N ILE A 9 -19.35 10.99 -7.20
CA ILE A 9 -18.96 11.15 -5.78
C ILE A 9 -19.92 12.10 -5.03
N ASP A 10 -20.15 13.31 -5.56
CA ASP A 10 -21.09 14.31 -5.01
C ASP A 10 -22.49 13.76 -4.75
N ARG A 11 -22.95 12.81 -5.58
CA ARG A 11 -24.26 12.16 -5.46
C ARG A 11 -24.26 11.07 -4.40
N LEU A 12 -23.18 10.29 -4.32
CA LEU A 12 -22.99 9.26 -3.30
C LEU A 12 -22.79 9.87 -1.90
N LEU A 13 -22.34 11.12 -1.82
CA LEU A 13 -22.21 11.89 -0.58
C LEU A 13 -23.44 12.75 -0.24
N GLN A 14 -24.54 12.72 -1.02
CA GLN A 14 -25.79 13.36 -0.56
C GLN A 14 -26.41 12.59 0.61
N PRO A 15 -27.04 13.26 1.60
CA PRO A 15 -27.73 12.58 2.70
C PRO A 15 -28.86 11.68 2.17
N ILE A 16 -29.06 10.51 2.80
CA ILE A 16 -30.11 9.55 2.40
C ILE A 16 -31.51 10.18 2.51
N SER A 17 -31.75 10.96 3.56
CA SER A 17 -32.98 11.74 3.78
C SER A 17 -32.73 12.95 4.69
N GLU A 18 -33.69 13.87 4.77
CA GLU A 18 -33.60 15.04 5.68
C GLU A 18 -33.59 14.65 7.16
N ASP A 19 -34.41 13.67 7.56
CA ASP A 19 -34.53 13.20 8.95
C ASP A 19 -33.43 12.19 9.34
N ASN A 20 -32.98 11.37 8.39
CA ASN A 20 -31.89 10.42 8.56
C ASN A 20 -30.88 10.53 7.41
N ALA A 21 -29.81 11.29 7.64
CA ALA A 21 -28.77 11.56 6.65
C ALA A 21 -27.91 10.33 6.32
N VAL A 22 -27.75 9.37 7.24
CA VAL A 22 -26.92 8.17 7.06
C VAL A 22 -27.71 6.93 6.63
N GLY A 23 -29.04 6.94 6.74
CA GLY A 23 -29.85 5.76 6.46
C GLY A 23 -29.78 4.73 7.59
N ASP A 24 -30.05 3.47 7.30
CA ASP A 24 -30.18 2.39 8.29
C ASP A 24 -29.00 1.41 8.22
N ASP A 25 -28.78 0.60 9.26
CA ASP A 25 -27.78 -0.48 9.19
C ASP A 25 -28.32 -1.65 8.36
N ILE A 26 -27.79 -1.81 7.15
CA ILE A 26 -28.18 -2.87 6.22
C ILE A 26 -27.85 -4.29 6.72
N ARG A 27 -27.00 -4.44 7.75
CA ARG A 27 -26.68 -5.73 8.39
C ARG A 27 -27.87 -6.31 9.14
N GLU A 28 -28.73 -5.43 9.65
CA GLU A 28 -29.92 -5.79 10.42
C GLU A 28 -31.11 -6.23 9.55
N ASP A 29 -31.04 -6.11 8.21
CA ASP A 29 -32.10 -6.62 7.34
C ASP A 29 -32.09 -8.17 7.26
N PRO A 30 -33.09 -8.87 7.84
CA PRO A 30 -33.17 -10.32 7.81
C PRO A 30 -33.85 -10.83 6.52
N SER A 31 -34.19 -9.95 5.58
CA SER A 31 -34.94 -10.34 4.38
C SER A 31 -34.14 -11.28 3.47
N PRO A 32 -34.80 -12.22 2.76
CA PRO A 32 -34.15 -13.00 1.69
C PRO A 32 -33.61 -12.16 0.53
N THR A 33 -33.90 -10.86 0.52
CA THR A 33 -33.47 -9.86 -0.47
C THR A 33 -32.43 -8.89 0.09
N SER A 34 -31.85 -9.18 1.25
CA SER A 34 -30.91 -8.29 1.94
C SER A 34 -29.74 -7.90 1.04
N LEU A 35 -29.58 -6.59 0.88
CA LEU A 35 -28.52 -6.00 0.06
C LEU A 35 -27.14 -6.27 0.67
N TYR A 36 -27.04 -6.31 2.01
CA TYR A 36 -25.81 -6.64 2.72
C TYR A 36 -25.30 -8.04 2.41
N TYR A 37 -26.15 -9.06 2.55
CA TYR A 37 -25.76 -10.44 2.21
C TYR A 37 -25.50 -10.57 0.70
N SER A 38 -26.30 -9.93 -0.16
CA SER A 38 -26.11 -9.95 -1.62
C SER A 38 -24.75 -9.43 -2.07
N ILE A 39 -24.28 -8.30 -1.53
CA ILE A 39 -22.98 -7.71 -1.90
C ILE A 39 -21.81 -8.40 -1.19
N LYS A 40 -22.01 -8.92 0.03
CA LYS A 40 -21.04 -9.75 0.76
C LYS A 40 -20.76 -11.06 0.03
N ASP A 41 -21.80 -11.74 -0.45
CA ASP A 41 -21.68 -12.98 -1.22
C ASP A 41 -21.02 -12.74 -2.58
N ALA A 42 -21.37 -11.64 -3.27
CA ALA A 42 -20.67 -11.24 -4.49
C ALA A 42 -19.16 -11.05 -4.25
N ARG A 43 -18.76 -10.36 -3.17
CA ARG A 43 -17.36 -10.18 -2.80
C ARG A 43 -16.65 -11.49 -2.45
N ASN A 44 -17.31 -12.36 -1.70
CA ASN A 44 -16.77 -13.67 -1.34
C ASN A 44 -16.55 -14.54 -2.59
N ALA A 45 -17.50 -14.55 -3.50
CA ALA A 45 -17.42 -15.28 -4.77
C ALA A 45 -16.32 -14.69 -5.69
N ALA A 46 -16.25 -13.37 -5.84
CA ALA A 46 -15.19 -12.71 -6.62
C ALA A 46 -13.79 -13.08 -6.13
N ARG A 47 -13.54 -12.95 -4.82
CA ARG A 47 -12.25 -13.30 -4.21
C ARG A 47 -11.98 -14.82 -4.25
N ALA A 48 -13.00 -15.66 -4.27
CA ALA A 48 -12.84 -17.11 -4.42
C ALA A 48 -12.43 -17.48 -5.86
N ALA A 49 -13.10 -16.90 -6.86
CA ALA A 49 -12.75 -17.07 -8.27
C ALA A 49 -11.31 -16.61 -8.55
N GLU A 50 -10.87 -15.47 -8.00
CA GLU A 50 -9.47 -15.01 -8.13
C GLU A 50 -8.44 -16.01 -7.61
N ARG A 51 -8.72 -16.68 -6.48
CA ARG A 51 -7.83 -17.74 -5.95
C ARG A 51 -7.84 -19.01 -6.81
N SER A 52 -8.98 -19.34 -7.40
CA SER A 52 -9.13 -20.49 -8.31
C SER A 52 -8.45 -20.24 -9.67
N ASN A 53 -8.48 -19.02 -10.19
CA ASN A 53 -7.88 -18.62 -11.47
C ASN A 53 -6.34 -18.73 -11.51
N MET A 54 -5.68 -19.02 -10.38
CA MET A 54 -4.28 -19.46 -10.38
C MET A 54 -4.06 -20.78 -11.14
N PHE A 55 -5.12 -21.54 -11.44
CA PHE A 55 -5.08 -22.81 -12.16
C PHE A 55 -5.81 -22.81 -13.53
N ASP A 56 -6.69 -21.85 -13.80
CA ASP A 56 -7.36 -21.66 -15.09
C ASP A 56 -7.46 -20.16 -15.44
N SER A 57 -6.58 -19.69 -16.32
CA SER A 57 -6.44 -18.27 -16.68
C SER A 57 -7.56 -17.72 -17.59
N ASN A 58 -8.57 -18.52 -17.97
CA ASN A 58 -9.62 -18.11 -18.91
C ASN A 58 -11.00 -17.85 -18.27
N SER A 59 -11.16 -17.96 -16.94
CA SER A 59 -12.44 -17.71 -16.28
C SER A 59 -12.68 -16.21 -16.00
N ASN A 60 -13.78 -15.68 -16.55
CA ASN A 60 -14.26 -14.30 -16.27
C ASN A 60 -15.13 -14.21 -15.00
N GLU A 61 -15.33 -15.31 -14.27
CA GLU A 61 -16.21 -15.41 -13.09
C GLU A 61 -15.93 -14.31 -12.04
N ALA A 62 -14.65 -14.01 -11.79
CA ALA A 62 -14.26 -12.94 -10.88
C ALA A 62 -14.78 -11.56 -11.32
N ASP A 63 -14.62 -11.20 -12.61
CA ASP A 63 -15.07 -9.90 -13.15
C ASP A 63 -16.62 -9.78 -13.14
N GLU A 64 -17.36 -10.87 -13.36
CA GLU A 64 -18.82 -10.87 -13.20
C GLU A 64 -19.25 -10.51 -11.77
N HIS A 65 -18.58 -11.09 -10.77
CA HIS A 65 -18.85 -10.75 -9.37
C HIS A 65 -18.36 -9.35 -8.97
N TRP A 66 -17.21 -8.88 -9.49
CA TRP A 66 -16.77 -7.49 -9.28
C TRP A 66 -17.73 -6.47 -9.90
N ARG A 67 -18.27 -6.73 -11.09
CA ARG A 67 -19.34 -5.91 -11.69
C ARG A 67 -20.59 -5.88 -10.80
N LYS A 68 -20.96 -7.00 -10.18
CA LYS A 68 -22.12 -7.03 -9.26
C LYS A 68 -21.93 -6.10 -8.06
N ILE A 69 -20.71 -5.96 -7.53
CA ILE A 69 -20.39 -5.00 -6.47
C ILE A 69 -20.47 -3.56 -6.98
N LEU A 70 -19.99 -3.28 -8.20
CA LEU A 70 -20.14 -1.96 -8.82
C LEU A 70 -21.59 -1.55 -9.10
N GLU A 71 -22.51 -2.52 -9.28
CA GLU A 71 -23.94 -2.26 -9.38
C GLU A 71 -24.59 -1.99 -8.02
N LEU A 72 -24.27 -2.80 -7.01
CA LEU A 72 -24.93 -2.78 -5.70
C LEU A 72 -24.44 -1.64 -4.80
N ALA A 73 -23.12 -1.39 -4.73
CA ALA A 73 -22.58 -0.43 -3.77
C ALA A 73 -23.07 1.02 -3.99
N PRO A 74 -23.15 1.55 -5.23
CA PRO A 74 -23.73 2.88 -5.46
C PRO A 74 -25.19 3.00 -5.01
N ASP A 75 -26.00 1.96 -5.26
CA ASP A 75 -27.42 1.97 -4.86
C ASP A 75 -27.58 1.97 -3.34
N ILE A 76 -26.81 1.13 -2.65
CA ILE A 76 -26.74 1.09 -1.18
C ILE A 76 -26.29 2.45 -0.62
N LEU A 77 -25.14 2.96 -1.08
CA LEU A 77 -24.55 4.20 -0.56
C LEU A 77 -25.39 5.44 -0.85
N GLN A 78 -26.16 5.45 -1.94
CA GLN A 78 -27.01 6.57 -2.31
C GLN A 78 -28.39 6.52 -1.64
N ASN A 79 -28.97 5.32 -1.47
CA ASN A 79 -30.41 5.17 -1.17
C ASN A 79 -30.73 4.43 0.14
N GLN A 80 -29.75 3.78 0.79
CA GLN A 80 -29.99 2.89 1.94
C GLN A 80 -29.13 3.22 3.16
N SER A 81 -27.81 3.35 3.00
CA SER A 81 -26.87 3.42 4.12
C SER A 81 -25.53 4.06 3.75
N LYS A 82 -25.03 4.97 4.59
CA LYS A 82 -23.65 5.49 4.53
C LYS A 82 -22.76 4.53 5.32
N ASP A 83 -21.93 3.78 4.60
CA ASP A 83 -21.26 2.61 5.17
C ASP A 83 -19.81 2.43 4.65
N LEU A 84 -18.85 2.35 5.59
CA LEU A 84 -17.42 2.17 5.31
C LEU A 84 -17.07 0.79 4.76
N GLU A 85 -17.77 -0.27 5.19
CA GLU A 85 -17.53 -1.62 4.68
C GLU A 85 -17.96 -1.72 3.21
N ILE A 86 -19.12 -1.13 2.88
CA ILE A 86 -19.60 -1.04 1.48
C ILE A 86 -18.70 -0.15 0.63
N ALA A 87 -18.26 1.01 1.14
CA ALA A 87 -17.30 1.87 0.42
C ALA A 87 -15.93 1.19 0.22
N SER A 88 -15.48 0.38 1.19
CA SER A 88 -14.27 -0.44 1.08
C SER A 88 -14.40 -1.52 0.00
N TRP A 89 -15.53 -2.23 -0.04
CA TRP A 89 -15.80 -3.26 -1.05
C TRP A 89 -15.97 -2.65 -2.45
N PHE A 90 -16.57 -1.47 -2.54
CA PHE A 90 -16.67 -0.72 -3.78
C PHE A 90 -15.29 -0.29 -4.29
N THR A 91 -14.43 0.25 -3.42
CA THR A 91 -13.03 0.58 -3.73
C THR A 91 -12.25 -0.65 -4.21
N GLU A 92 -12.46 -1.81 -3.58
CA GLU A 92 -11.86 -3.09 -3.99
C GLU A 92 -12.29 -3.53 -5.42
N ALA A 93 -13.54 -3.24 -5.82
CA ALA A 93 -14.05 -3.50 -7.16
C ALA A 93 -13.60 -2.43 -8.19
N LEU A 94 -13.53 -1.17 -7.78
CA LEU A 94 -13.15 -0.04 -8.64
C LEU A 94 -11.70 -0.18 -9.14
N ILE A 95 -10.74 -0.50 -8.26
CA ILE A 95 -9.35 -0.67 -8.66
C ILE A 95 -9.17 -1.80 -9.69
N ARG A 96 -9.94 -2.89 -9.57
CA ARG A 96 -9.83 -4.04 -10.47
C ARG A 96 -10.36 -3.78 -11.88
N ARG A 97 -11.36 -2.89 -12.00
CA ARG A 97 -12.01 -2.61 -13.28
C ARG A 97 -11.60 -1.29 -13.92
N TYR A 98 -10.98 -0.39 -13.16
CA TYR A 98 -10.60 0.96 -13.60
C TYR A 98 -9.22 1.42 -13.09
N GLY A 99 -8.43 0.53 -12.50
CA GLY A 99 -7.06 0.82 -12.06
C GLY A 99 -6.97 1.95 -11.04
N PHE A 100 -5.92 2.77 -11.16
CA PHE A 100 -5.66 3.87 -10.22
C PHE A 100 -6.71 4.98 -10.26
N GLN A 101 -7.34 5.24 -11.41
CA GLN A 101 -8.49 6.14 -11.53
C GLN A 101 -9.64 5.70 -10.60
N GLY A 102 -9.95 4.40 -10.58
CA GLY A 102 -10.97 3.85 -9.69
C GLY A 102 -10.57 3.79 -8.22
N LEU A 103 -9.29 3.52 -7.94
CA LEU A 103 -8.77 3.56 -6.56
C LEU A 103 -8.88 4.97 -5.96
N ARG A 104 -8.43 5.98 -6.71
CA ARG A 104 -8.50 7.40 -6.38
C ARG A 104 -9.91 7.84 -6.03
N ASP A 105 -10.88 7.50 -6.88
CA ASP A 105 -12.29 7.87 -6.66
C ASP A 105 -12.90 7.11 -5.48
N GLY A 106 -12.55 5.84 -5.27
CA GLY A 106 -12.94 5.07 -4.09
C GLY A 106 -12.40 5.68 -2.79
N PHE A 107 -11.14 6.14 -2.80
CA PHE A 107 -10.56 6.86 -1.66
C PHE A 107 -11.24 8.21 -1.44
N LYS A 108 -11.51 9.01 -2.48
CA LYS A 108 -12.28 10.28 -2.33
C LYS A 108 -13.66 10.05 -1.71
N LEU A 109 -14.34 8.98 -2.09
CA LEU A 109 -15.61 8.58 -1.50
C LEU A 109 -15.47 8.20 -0.01
N ILE A 110 -14.46 7.38 0.35
CA ILE A 110 -14.18 7.03 1.76
C ILE A 110 -13.84 8.29 2.57
N GLN A 111 -13.01 9.19 2.03
CA GLN A 111 -12.66 10.47 2.65
C GLN A 111 -13.91 11.29 2.95
N GLY A 112 -14.77 11.52 1.96
CA GLY A 112 -16.00 12.30 2.13
C GLY A 112 -17.03 11.65 3.06
N LEU A 113 -17.09 10.32 3.12
CA LEU A 113 -17.93 9.60 4.08
C LEU A 113 -17.46 9.81 5.53
N ILE A 114 -16.14 9.74 5.77
CA ILE A 114 -15.54 10.03 7.08
C ILE A 114 -15.81 11.50 7.45
N GLU A 115 -15.41 12.44 6.59
CA GLU A 115 -15.53 13.88 6.84
C GLU A 115 -16.96 14.34 7.15
N GLN A 116 -17.97 13.81 6.44
CA GLN A 116 -19.35 14.29 6.54
C GLN A 116 -20.21 13.53 7.56
N TYR A 117 -19.90 12.26 7.85
CA TYR A 117 -20.83 11.37 8.56
C TYR A 117 -20.26 10.63 9.77
N TRP A 118 -18.96 10.76 10.08
CA TRP A 118 -18.25 9.94 11.07
C TRP A 118 -19.07 9.48 12.29
N ASP A 119 -19.70 10.41 13.03
CA ASP A 119 -20.44 10.09 14.25
C ASP A 119 -21.47 8.98 14.07
N LYS A 120 -22.19 8.99 12.95
CA LYS A 120 -23.29 8.05 12.63
C LYS A 120 -22.99 7.09 11.48
N LEU A 121 -21.79 7.14 10.92
CA LEU A 121 -21.36 6.31 9.80
C LEU A 121 -21.37 4.82 10.20
N TYR A 122 -21.85 3.95 9.32
CA TYR A 122 -21.87 2.50 9.56
C TYR A 122 -20.54 1.84 9.15
N PRO A 123 -20.09 0.76 9.82
CA PRO A 123 -20.66 0.19 11.04
C PRO A 123 -20.58 1.16 12.24
N LEU A 124 -21.56 1.08 13.13
CA LEU A 124 -21.47 1.78 14.42
C LEU A 124 -20.45 1.07 15.34
N PRO A 125 -19.88 1.77 16.33
CA PRO A 125 -19.02 1.15 17.33
C PRO A 125 -19.83 0.20 18.22
N ASP A 126 -19.27 -0.94 18.60
CA ASP A 126 -19.94 -1.98 19.41
C ASP A 126 -19.18 -2.27 20.73
N GLU A 127 -19.20 -3.51 21.23
CA GLU A 127 -18.50 -3.87 22.48
C GLU A 127 -16.98 -3.88 22.35
N ASP A 128 -16.45 -4.07 21.13
CA ASP A 128 -15.04 -3.92 20.79
C ASP A 128 -14.70 -2.47 20.34
N GLY A 129 -15.67 -1.55 20.43
CA GLY A 129 -15.48 -0.12 20.25
C GLY A 129 -15.27 0.28 18.78
N LEU A 130 -14.23 1.08 18.50
CA LEU A 130 -13.98 1.60 17.16
C LEU A 130 -13.36 0.56 16.21
N GLU A 131 -12.79 -0.53 16.73
CA GLU A 131 -12.17 -1.60 15.95
C GLU A 131 -13.14 -2.13 14.89
N THR A 132 -14.37 -2.50 15.28
CA THR A 132 -15.42 -2.99 14.37
C THR A 132 -15.77 -1.99 13.26
N ARG A 133 -15.82 -0.69 13.56
CA ARG A 133 -16.11 0.36 12.57
C ARG A 133 -15.01 0.46 11.51
N VAL A 134 -13.74 0.39 11.91
CA VAL A 134 -12.60 0.57 11.00
C VAL A 134 -12.01 -0.73 10.45
N ALA A 135 -12.45 -1.90 10.93
CA ALA A 135 -11.96 -3.22 10.53
C ALA A 135 -11.92 -3.44 9.01
N SER A 136 -12.89 -2.86 8.28
CA SER A 136 -12.92 -2.90 6.81
C SER A 136 -11.70 -2.19 6.20
N LEU A 137 -11.31 -1.02 6.74
CA LEU A 137 -10.15 -0.23 6.34
C LEU A 137 -8.83 -0.88 6.80
N SER A 138 -8.75 -1.41 8.02
CA SER A 138 -7.61 -2.25 8.46
C SER A 138 -7.38 -3.41 7.48
N GLY A 139 -8.46 -4.07 7.05
CA GLY A 139 -8.41 -5.15 6.06
C GLY A 139 -7.92 -4.71 4.67
N LEU A 140 -8.18 -3.46 4.25
CA LEU A 140 -7.64 -2.92 2.98
C LEU A 140 -6.11 -2.83 3.02
N ASN A 141 -5.55 -2.29 4.11
CA ASN A 141 -4.10 -2.12 4.29
C ASN A 141 -3.38 -3.42 4.69
N GLY A 142 -4.06 -4.29 5.43
CA GLY A 142 -3.50 -5.50 6.01
C GLY A 142 -2.96 -5.26 7.41
N GLU A 143 -3.34 -6.15 8.31
CA GLU A 143 -2.96 -6.18 9.72
C GLU A 143 -2.64 -7.63 10.08
N GLY A 144 -1.40 -7.91 10.47
CA GLY A 144 -0.88 -9.28 10.64
C GLY A 144 -0.76 -10.12 9.35
N ALA A 145 -1.30 -9.66 8.22
CA ALA A 145 -1.28 -10.32 6.91
C ALA A 145 -1.23 -9.28 5.76
N GLU A 146 -1.05 -9.74 4.51
CA GLU A 146 -1.09 -8.86 3.34
C GLU A 146 -2.49 -8.23 3.13
N GLY A 147 -2.52 -6.92 2.92
CA GLY A 147 -3.74 -6.16 2.75
C GLY A 147 -4.53 -6.47 1.48
N VAL A 148 -5.85 -6.36 1.56
CA VAL A 148 -6.78 -6.64 0.46
C VAL A 148 -6.50 -5.81 -0.80
N LEU A 149 -5.99 -4.58 -0.68
CA LEU A 149 -5.64 -3.74 -1.83
C LEU A 149 -4.23 -3.95 -2.37
N ILE A 150 -3.34 -4.64 -1.64
CA ILE A 150 -1.94 -4.77 -2.06
C ILE A 150 -1.80 -5.62 -3.36
N PRO A 151 -2.45 -6.80 -3.50
CA PRO A 151 -2.43 -7.54 -4.76
C PRO A 151 -3.03 -6.81 -5.97
N PRO A 152 -4.23 -6.17 -5.91
CA PRO A 152 -4.76 -5.46 -7.07
C PRO A 152 -3.93 -4.20 -7.42
N ILE A 153 -3.39 -3.45 -6.44
CA ILE A 153 -2.48 -2.30 -6.73
C ILE A 153 -1.29 -2.76 -7.58
N ARG A 154 -0.61 -3.85 -7.19
CA ARG A 154 0.52 -4.41 -7.95
C ARG A 154 0.14 -4.87 -9.35
N ASN A 155 -1.13 -5.20 -9.59
CA ASN A 155 -1.63 -5.74 -10.86
C ASN A 155 -2.33 -4.71 -11.75
N VAL A 156 -2.46 -3.44 -11.33
CA VAL A 156 -2.90 -2.36 -12.24
C VAL A 156 -1.91 -2.22 -13.40
N GLU A 157 -2.44 -2.12 -14.61
CA GLU A 157 -1.67 -1.88 -15.84
C GLU A 157 -1.02 -0.49 -15.82
N ILE A 158 0.30 -0.45 -15.96
CA ILE A 158 1.13 0.79 -16.01
C ILE A 158 1.63 1.10 -17.42
N THR A 159 1.12 0.38 -18.42
CA THR A 159 1.38 0.58 -19.86
C THR A 159 0.11 0.25 -20.64
N GLN A 160 -0.05 0.87 -21.80
CA GLN A 160 -1.06 0.49 -22.81
C GLN A 160 -0.44 -0.52 -23.79
N GLY A 161 -1.24 -1.40 -24.39
CA GLY A 161 -0.73 -2.30 -25.42
C GLY A 161 -1.65 -3.48 -25.73
N LYS A 162 -1.03 -4.51 -26.33
CA LYS A 162 -1.57 -5.85 -26.57
C LYS A 162 -0.44 -6.86 -26.38
N GLU A 163 -0.78 -8.14 -26.34
CA GLU A 163 0.14 -9.26 -26.06
C GLU A 163 1.52 -9.09 -26.72
N PRO A 164 2.63 -9.18 -25.95
CA PRO A 164 2.74 -9.63 -24.55
C PRO A 164 2.34 -8.59 -23.47
N GLY A 165 2.08 -7.34 -23.86
CA GLY A 165 1.49 -6.33 -22.97
C GLY A 165 -0.04 -6.41 -22.90
N PRO A 166 -0.71 -5.52 -22.15
CA PRO A 166 -0.13 -4.53 -21.25
C PRO A 166 0.57 -5.14 -20.02
N PHE A 167 1.42 -4.32 -19.41
CA PHE A 167 2.23 -4.67 -18.25
C PHE A 167 1.78 -3.92 -17.01
N SER A 168 1.64 -4.65 -15.91
CA SER A 168 1.45 -4.13 -14.56
C SER A 168 2.78 -3.89 -13.85
N TYR A 169 2.74 -3.18 -12.71
CA TYR A 169 3.90 -3.03 -11.82
C TYR A 169 4.53 -4.40 -11.47
N TRP A 170 3.71 -5.40 -11.13
CA TRP A 170 4.17 -6.76 -10.86
C TRP A 170 4.86 -7.44 -12.05
N LYS A 171 4.33 -7.26 -13.27
CA LYS A 171 5.00 -7.79 -14.48
C LYS A 171 6.34 -7.07 -14.72
N TYR A 172 6.40 -5.75 -14.56
CA TYR A 172 7.64 -4.97 -14.69
C TYR A 172 8.70 -5.39 -13.67
N GLN A 173 8.33 -5.57 -12.40
CA GLN A 173 9.23 -6.10 -11.37
C GLN A 173 9.80 -7.47 -11.75
N GLN A 174 8.97 -8.39 -12.23
CA GLN A 174 9.43 -9.72 -12.67
C GLN A 174 10.44 -9.63 -13.82
N ALA A 175 10.25 -8.73 -14.78
CA ALA A 175 11.22 -8.49 -15.84
C ALA A 175 12.57 -7.96 -15.29
N LEU A 176 12.54 -7.03 -14.34
CA LEU A 176 13.77 -6.57 -13.66
C LEU A 176 14.47 -7.69 -12.86
N GLU A 177 13.71 -8.60 -12.23
CA GLU A 177 14.27 -9.78 -11.54
C GLU A 177 14.77 -10.88 -12.49
N VAL A 178 14.50 -10.78 -13.80
CA VAL A 178 15.16 -11.59 -14.84
C VAL A 178 16.46 -10.90 -15.26
N GLU A 179 16.44 -9.57 -15.46
CA GLU A 179 17.64 -8.81 -15.86
C GLU A 179 18.78 -8.85 -14.84
N LYS A 180 18.47 -9.04 -13.55
CA LYS A 180 19.46 -9.21 -12.47
C LYS A 180 20.20 -10.56 -12.49
N ILE A 181 19.80 -11.53 -13.31
CA ILE A 181 20.45 -12.84 -13.39
C ILE A 181 21.73 -12.74 -14.23
N ILE A 182 22.85 -13.17 -13.62
CA ILE A 182 24.19 -13.12 -14.24
C ILE A 182 24.44 -14.32 -15.16
N ASP A 183 23.84 -15.46 -14.87
CA ASP A 183 23.96 -16.67 -15.69
C ASP A 183 23.01 -16.60 -16.89
N GLU A 184 23.57 -16.51 -18.10
CA GLU A 184 22.80 -16.28 -19.33
C GLU A 184 21.85 -17.45 -19.68
N GLU A 185 22.21 -18.70 -19.33
CA GLU A 185 21.35 -19.87 -19.55
C GLU A 185 20.13 -19.79 -18.61
N ALA A 186 20.35 -19.60 -17.30
CA ALA A 186 19.28 -19.41 -16.33
C ALA A 186 18.42 -18.15 -16.58
N LYS A 187 19.03 -17.07 -17.10
CA LYS A 187 18.31 -15.86 -17.52
C LYS A 187 17.38 -16.14 -18.68
N ALA A 188 17.88 -16.77 -19.75
CA ALA A 188 17.07 -17.16 -20.91
C ALA A 188 15.94 -18.13 -20.51
N ASP A 189 16.25 -19.10 -19.64
CA ASP A 189 15.28 -20.07 -19.12
C ASP A 189 14.15 -19.41 -18.32
N LYS A 190 14.47 -18.40 -17.50
CA LYS A 190 13.49 -17.65 -16.71
C LYS A 190 12.68 -16.69 -17.57
N ALA A 191 13.30 -16.01 -18.54
CA ALA A 191 12.61 -15.17 -19.52
C ALA A 191 11.60 -15.99 -20.35
N ALA A 192 12.00 -17.16 -20.83
CA ALA A 192 11.12 -18.07 -21.58
C ALA A 192 9.92 -18.56 -20.76
N LYS A 193 10.10 -18.80 -19.46
CA LYS A 193 9.01 -19.16 -18.52
C LYS A 193 8.11 -17.98 -18.16
N LEU A 194 8.66 -16.76 -18.12
CA LEU A 194 7.90 -15.53 -17.85
C LEU A 194 7.01 -15.12 -19.04
N GLY A 195 7.41 -15.48 -20.27
CA GLY A 195 6.64 -15.24 -21.49
C GLY A 195 6.80 -13.82 -22.07
N PHE A 196 7.56 -12.95 -21.41
CA PHE A 196 7.89 -11.60 -21.84
C PHE A 196 9.24 -11.15 -21.25
N THR A 197 9.83 -10.11 -21.82
CA THR A 197 11.16 -9.57 -21.48
C THR A 197 11.08 -8.11 -21.03
N HIS A 198 12.19 -7.56 -20.53
CA HIS A 198 12.28 -6.13 -20.21
C HIS A 198 12.08 -5.24 -21.45
N ASN A 199 12.64 -5.65 -22.60
CA ASN A 199 12.50 -4.95 -23.88
C ASN A 199 11.03 -4.89 -24.34
N ASP A 200 10.21 -5.92 -24.06
CA ASP A 200 8.78 -5.88 -24.36
C ASP A 200 8.06 -4.81 -23.52
N VAL A 201 8.48 -4.62 -22.26
CA VAL A 201 7.95 -3.54 -21.41
C VAL A 201 8.40 -2.18 -21.92
N GLU A 202 9.68 -2.01 -22.29
CA GLU A 202 10.19 -0.76 -22.89
C GLU A 202 9.44 -0.41 -24.19
N GLN A 203 9.12 -1.40 -25.01
CA GLN A 203 8.31 -1.21 -26.22
C GLN A 203 6.86 -0.79 -25.87
N ALA A 204 6.21 -1.42 -24.91
CA ALA A 204 4.87 -1.01 -24.46
C ALA A 204 4.86 0.39 -23.83
N VAL A 205 5.91 0.78 -23.10
CA VAL A 205 6.12 2.16 -22.62
C VAL A 205 6.26 3.13 -23.81
N SER A 206 6.99 2.75 -24.85
CA SER A 206 7.16 3.53 -26.08
C SER A 206 5.85 3.70 -26.86
N ASP A 207 5.00 2.66 -26.91
CA ASP A 207 3.71 2.69 -27.61
C ASP A 207 2.58 3.35 -26.79
N SER A 208 2.75 3.44 -25.46
CA SER A 208 1.81 4.14 -24.57
C SER A 208 1.77 5.64 -24.83
N SER A 209 0.59 6.24 -24.72
CA SER A 209 0.39 7.68 -24.93
C SER A 209 0.91 8.54 -23.77
N GLU A 210 1.31 9.79 -24.08
CA GLU A 210 1.69 10.78 -23.05
C GLU A 210 0.52 11.06 -22.09
N THR A 211 -0.70 11.20 -22.62
CA THR A 211 -1.92 11.40 -21.83
C THR A 211 -2.17 10.25 -20.85
N PHE A 212 -1.89 9.00 -21.23
CA PHE A 212 -1.99 7.87 -20.31
C PHE A 212 -1.00 8.00 -19.14
N PHE A 213 0.27 8.33 -19.42
CA PHE A 213 1.28 8.49 -18.36
C PHE A 213 1.00 9.68 -17.43
N ILE A 214 0.55 10.81 -17.98
CA ILE A 214 0.12 11.97 -17.19
C ILE A 214 -1.05 11.59 -16.28
N ASN A 215 -2.10 10.98 -16.84
CA ASN A 215 -3.28 10.59 -16.07
C ASN A 215 -2.95 9.58 -14.97
N ILE A 216 -2.25 8.49 -15.29
CA ILE A 216 -1.96 7.44 -14.30
C ILE A 216 -1.03 7.93 -13.18
N ARG A 217 -0.06 8.81 -13.49
CA ARG A 217 0.77 9.48 -12.47
C ARG A 217 -0.09 10.35 -11.56
N ASP A 218 -0.92 11.22 -12.15
CA ASP A 218 -1.74 12.16 -11.40
C ASP A 218 -2.77 11.44 -10.53
N ASP A 219 -3.36 10.35 -11.03
CA ASP A 219 -4.33 9.54 -10.32
C ASP A 219 -3.70 8.80 -9.12
N VAL A 220 -2.47 8.27 -9.26
CA VAL A 220 -1.72 7.69 -8.13
C VAL A 220 -1.30 8.76 -7.12
N SER A 221 -0.84 9.92 -7.58
CA SER A 221 -0.44 11.04 -6.71
C SER A 221 -1.62 11.58 -5.89
N GLU A 222 -2.79 11.74 -6.52
CA GLU A 222 -4.02 12.12 -5.83
C GLU A 222 -4.48 11.00 -4.88
N ALA A 223 -4.43 9.72 -5.27
CA ALA A 223 -4.75 8.60 -4.38
C ALA A 223 -3.86 8.55 -3.13
N ILE A 224 -2.53 8.77 -3.26
CA ILE A 224 -1.61 8.86 -2.12
C ILE A 224 -1.99 10.03 -1.19
N THR A 225 -2.25 11.19 -1.78
CA THR A 225 -2.62 12.41 -1.02
C THR A 225 -3.92 12.21 -0.26
N THR A 226 -4.96 11.69 -0.92
CA THR A 226 -6.26 11.38 -0.32
C THR A 226 -6.13 10.31 0.77
N TYR A 227 -5.34 9.24 0.56
CA TYR A 227 -5.22 8.16 1.55
C TYR A 227 -4.41 8.56 2.79
N ARG A 228 -3.42 9.46 2.65
CA ARG A 228 -2.75 10.09 3.81
C ARG A 228 -3.72 10.95 4.62
N GLU A 229 -4.61 11.68 3.95
CA GLU A 229 -5.62 12.51 4.61
C GLU A 229 -6.71 11.68 5.31
N ILE A 230 -7.12 10.54 4.72
CA ILE A 230 -7.92 9.51 5.41
C ILE A 230 -7.21 9.04 6.68
N GLY A 231 -5.93 8.70 6.61
CA GLY A 231 -5.13 8.33 7.77
C GLY A 231 -5.14 9.41 8.87
N ARG A 232 -4.91 10.68 8.51
CA ARG A 232 -4.96 11.81 9.45
C ARG A 232 -6.32 11.93 10.15
N MET A 233 -7.42 11.83 9.41
CA MET A 233 -8.77 11.90 10.00
C MET A 233 -9.05 10.71 10.93
N LEU A 234 -8.60 9.50 10.57
CA LEU A 234 -8.76 8.32 11.41
C LEU A 234 -7.90 8.38 12.67
N ASP A 235 -6.68 8.92 12.61
CA ASP A 235 -5.86 9.20 13.80
C ASP A 235 -6.55 10.21 14.74
N GLU A 236 -7.23 11.22 14.20
CA GLU A 236 -7.98 12.22 14.97
C GLU A 236 -9.28 11.67 15.58
N HIS A 237 -9.96 10.78 14.88
CA HIS A 237 -11.25 10.21 15.30
C HIS A 237 -11.12 8.98 16.20
N CYS A 238 -10.14 8.10 15.95
CA CYS A 238 -9.92 6.87 16.69
C CYS A 238 -8.82 7.00 17.76
N GLY A 239 -7.90 7.95 17.60
CA GLY A 239 -6.68 7.98 18.41
C GLY A 239 -5.71 6.85 18.06
N ILE A 240 -4.54 6.88 18.69
CA ILE A 240 -3.36 6.10 18.26
C ILE A 240 -3.47 4.57 18.42
N ASN A 241 -4.46 4.07 19.17
CA ASN A 241 -4.63 2.64 19.42
C ASN A 241 -5.61 1.98 18.43
N ASP A 242 -6.68 2.70 18.08
CA ASP A 242 -7.82 2.16 17.33
C ASP A 242 -7.84 2.69 15.87
N SER A 243 -6.84 3.49 15.48
CA SER A 243 -6.66 3.98 14.11
C SER A 243 -6.06 2.86 13.22
N PRO A 244 -6.67 2.55 12.06
CA PRO A 244 -6.19 1.48 11.20
C PRO A 244 -4.86 1.86 10.54
N PRO A 245 -3.92 0.92 10.36
CA PRO A 245 -2.66 1.21 9.69
C PRO A 245 -2.88 1.61 8.23
N SER A 246 -2.13 2.60 7.74
CA SER A 246 -2.21 3.11 6.36
C SER A 246 -0.94 2.87 5.52
N SER A 247 0.14 2.44 6.17
CA SER A 247 1.49 2.45 5.61
C SER A 247 1.72 1.47 4.46
N ASN A 248 1.08 0.28 4.45
CA ASN A 248 1.30 -0.71 3.39
C ASN A 248 0.75 -0.20 2.06
N ILE A 249 -0.45 0.42 2.08
CA ILE A 249 -1.05 1.03 0.89
C ILE A 249 -0.24 2.22 0.40
N ILE A 250 0.20 3.12 1.30
CA ILE A 250 1.03 4.27 0.93
C ILE A 250 2.35 3.79 0.29
N ASN A 251 3.07 2.86 0.91
CA ASN A 251 4.34 2.36 0.40
C ASN A 251 4.20 1.75 -1.00
N ILE A 252 3.18 0.91 -1.25
CA ILE A 252 3.02 0.28 -2.58
C ILE A 252 2.56 1.28 -3.65
N LEU A 253 1.82 2.32 -3.28
CA LEU A 253 1.46 3.40 -4.20
C LEU A 253 2.68 4.29 -4.52
N GLU A 254 3.54 4.58 -3.55
CA GLU A 254 4.80 5.30 -3.77
C GLU A 254 5.76 4.51 -4.69
N ASP A 255 5.88 3.19 -4.49
CA ASP A 255 6.62 2.29 -5.37
C ASP A 255 6.07 2.31 -6.82
N CYS A 256 4.75 2.28 -6.96
CA CYS A 256 4.07 2.38 -8.25
C CYS A 256 4.30 3.76 -8.90
N LEU A 257 4.16 4.85 -8.15
CA LEU A 257 4.40 6.22 -8.62
C LEU A 257 5.85 6.42 -9.07
N GLY A 258 6.82 5.94 -8.28
CA GLY A 258 8.24 5.97 -8.62
C GLY A 258 8.54 5.21 -9.91
N THR A 259 7.89 4.06 -10.11
CA THR A 259 8.00 3.26 -11.34
C THR A 259 7.39 3.97 -12.54
N ILE A 260 6.17 4.51 -12.40
CA ILE A 260 5.47 5.29 -13.44
C ILE A 260 6.32 6.50 -13.85
N ASN A 261 6.89 7.23 -12.88
CA ASN A 261 7.79 8.36 -13.12
C ASN A 261 9.11 7.94 -13.80
N HIS A 262 9.65 6.77 -13.46
CA HIS A 262 10.87 6.25 -14.07
C HIS A 262 10.66 5.86 -15.54
N ILE A 263 9.68 5.00 -15.83
CA ILE A 263 9.43 4.49 -17.19
C ILE A 263 8.79 5.56 -18.09
N GLY A 264 7.88 6.37 -17.54
CA GLY A 264 7.18 7.44 -18.23
C GLY A 264 7.99 8.74 -18.37
N LYS A 265 9.27 8.77 -17.96
CA LYS A 265 10.10 9.99 -17.93
C LYS A 265 10.13 10.79 -19.24
N HIS A 266 10.09 10.11 -20.39
CA HIS A 266 10.10 10.74 -21.71
C HIS A 266 8.69 11.00 -22.28
N LYS A 267 7.65 10.69 -21.51
CA LYS A 267 6.22 10.81 -21.87
C LYS A 267 5.50 11.91 -21.09
N MET A 268 6.23 12.64 -20.25
CA MET A 268 5.68 13.64 -19.34
C MET A 268 6.47 14.97 -19.44
N PRO A 269 5.81 16.13 -19.22
CA PRO A 269 6.48 17.42 -19.15
C PRO A 269 7.62 17.44 -18.14
N ALA A 270 8.69 18.17 -18.45
CA ALA A 270 9.87 18.27 -17.56
C ALA A 270 9.56 19.01 -16.24
N GLU A 271 8.51 19.83 -16.22
CA GLU A 271 8.07 20.60 -15.05
C GLU A 271 7.43 19.68 -14.00
N ASP A 272 6.55 18.75 -14.41
CA ASP A 272 5.84 17.81 -13.54
C ASP A 272 6.77 16.81 -12.79
N LEU A 273 7.98 16.57 -13.29
CA LEU A 273 8.95 15.65 -12.68
C LEU A 273 9.70 16.29 -11.49
N ALA A 274 9.73 17.61 -11.40
CA ALA A 274 10.45 18.33 -10.35
C ALA A 274 9.69 18.33 -9.02
N GLU A 275 8.37 18.58 -9.04
CA GLU A 275 7.53 18.72 -7.83
C GLU A 275 7.56 17.45 -6.95
N ASN A 276 7.52 16.26 -7.57
CA ASN A 276 7.60 14.98 -6.85
C ASN A 276 9.00 14.67 -6.29
N THR A 277 10.06 15.36 -6.72
CA THR A 277 11.41 15.18 -6.17
C THR A 277 11.65 16.07 -4.94
N GLU A 278 10.99 17.24 -4.88
CA GLU A 278 11.16 18.21 -3.78
C GLU A 278 10.16 18.02 -2.63
N ALA A 279 9.00 17.41 -2.88
CA ALA A 279 7.94 17.17 -1.87
C ALA A 279 8.37 16.30 -0.66
N ASN A 280 9.54 15.66 -0.71
CA ASN A 280 10.08 14.85 0.39
C ASN A 280 11.05 15.60 1.33
N ILE A 281 11.29 16.91 1.14
CA ILE A 281 12.25 17.68 1.97
C ILE A 281 11.77 19.11 2.33
N THR A 282 10.58 19.30 2.90
CA THR A 282 10.29 20.53 3.70
C THR A 282 9.18 20.37 4.74
N ASN A 283 9.54 20.39 6.03
CA ASN A 283 8.83 21.13 7.08
C ASN A 283 9.62 21.03 8.42
N ASN A 284 9.65 21.99 9.34
CA ASN A 284 9.73 23.47 9.28
C ASN A 284 10.06 23.95 10.72
N SER A 285 10.88 25.00 10.93
CA SER A 285 10.79 25.89 12.11
C SER A 285 11.84 27.00 12.16
N SER A 286 11.43 28.16 12.69
CA SER A 286 12.27 29.31 13.05
C SER A 286 11.49 30.21 14.02
N ALA A 287 12.08 31.01 14.91
CA ALA A 287 13.48 31.39 15.16
C ALA A 287 13.69 31.49 16.71
N PRO A 288 14.68 32.20 17.33
CA PRO A 288 15.77 33.03 16.81
C PRO A 288 17.17 32.81 17.46
N SER A 289 18.11 33.66 17.03
CA SER A 289 19.56 33.70 17.30
C SER A 289 20.11 33.41 18.71
N ALA A 290 21.20 32.62 18.75
CA ALA A 290 22.40 32.91 19.56
C ALA A 290 23.67 32.34 18.92
N THR A 291 24.76 33.13 18.91
CA THR A 291 26.16 32.74 18.67
C THR A 291 26.65 31.73 19.73
N VAL A 292 27.65 30.83 19.56
CA VAL A 292 28.85 30.78 18.69
C VAL A 292 29.37 29.32 18.61
N SER A 293 30.05 28.94 17.52
CA SER A 293 31.04 27.81 17.42
C SER A 293 30.55 26.38 17.71
N SER A 294 31.00 25.31 17.05
CA SER A 294 32.03 25.13 16.01
C SER A 294 31.67 23.96 15.08
N THR A 295 32.11 24.03 13.82
CA THR A 295 31.90 23.01 12.78
C THR A 295 32.36 21.60 13.13
N GLN A 296 31.49 20.60 12.99
CA GLN A 296 31.88 19.20 12.73
C GLN A 296 30.87 18.47 11.83
N THR A 297 31.30 18.20 10.59
CA THR A 297 30.89 17.05 9.75
C THR A 297 29.41 16.72 9.57
N THR A 298 28.72 17.55 8.78
CA THR A 298 27.54 17.14 7.97
C THR A 298 27.98 16.65 6.59
N GLY A 299 28.84 15.63 6.56
CA GLY A 299 29.19 14.90 5.34
C GLY A 299 28.41 13.58 5.25
N PRO A 300 28.33 12.94 4.07
CA PRO A 300 27.85 11.56 3.96
C PRO A 300 28.74 10.65 4.80
N VAL A 301 28.16 9.63 5.44
CA VAL A 301 28.88 8.70 6.31
C VAL A 301 29.90 7.90 5.48
N THR A 302 31.18 8.02 5.82
CA THR A 302 32.28 7.48 4.99
C THR A 302 32.86 6.16 5.48
N SER A 303 32.52 5.73 6.71
CA SER A 303 33.05 4.49 7.29
C SER A 303 32.07 3.80 8.25
N ARG A 304 32.23 2.48 8.42
CA ARG A 304 31.43 1.66 9.37
C ARG A 304 31.53 2.17 10.81
N ALA A 305 32.72 2.56 11.25
CA ALA A 305 32.95 3.10 12.59
C ALA A 305 32.24 4.45 12.80
N GLU A 306 32.23 5.31 11.78
CA GLU A 306 31.47 6.57 11.80
C GLU A 306 29.95 6.32 11.83
N ALA A 307 29.47 5.31 11.09
CA ALA A 307 28.06 4.92 11.08
C ALA A 307 27.59 4.46 12.47
N PHE A 308 28.30 3.53 13.11
CA PHE A 308 27.91 3.04 14.44
C PHE A 308 28.05 4.13 15.52
N LYS A 309 29.08 4.99 15.45
CA LYS A 309 29.18 6.14 16.37
C LYS A 309 27.94 7.04 16.30
N LYS A 310 27.47 7.38 15.09
CA LYS A 310 26.24 8.16 14.88
C LYS A 310 24.99 7.42 15.39
N LEU A 311 24.89 6.11 15.18
CA LEU A 311 23.77 5.31 15.70
C LEU A 311 23.75 5.25 17.23
N THR A 312 24.91 5.18 17.90
CA THR A 312 25.01 5.31 19.36
C THR A 312 24.58 6.69 19.84
N GLU A 313 25.07 7.77 19.20
CA GLU A 313 24.68 9.16 19.53
C GLU A 313 23.16 9.38 19.38
N ILE A 314 22.53 8.78 18.36
CA ILE A 314 21.07 8.82 18.15
C ILE A 314 20.33 7.97 19.20
N SER A 315 20.83 6.79 19.54
CA SER A 315 20.26 5.95 20.62
C SER A 315 20.27 6.68 21.97
N GLU A 316 21.38 7.32 22.34
CA GLU A 316 21.50 8.12 23.57
C GLU A 316 20.56 9.33 23.57
N PHE A 317 20.34 9.96 22.41
CA PHE A 317 19.36 11.03 22.26
C PHE A 317 17.95 10.53 22.57
N PHE A 318 17.47 9.47 21.91
CA PHE A 318 16.13 8.91 22.15
C PHE A 318 15.98 8.40 23.59
N ARG A 319 17.01 7.80 24.19
CA ARG A 319 17.00 7.36 25.59
C ARG A 319 16.80 8.51 26.59
N LYS A 320 17.13 9.74 26.17
CA LYS A 320 17.00 10.97 26.98
C LYS A 320 15.72 11.75 26.68
N THR A 321 15.26 11.80 25.43
CA THR A 321 14.03 12.52 25.03
C THR A 321 12.78 11.67 25.19
N GLU A 322 12.87 10.36 24.97
CA GLU A 322 11.76 9.41 24.97
C GLU A 322 12.15 8.12 25.74
N PRO A 323 12.30 8.15 27.08
CA PRO A 323 12.82 7.01 27.85
C PRO A 323 11.99 5.72 27.77
N HIS A 324 10.75 5.80 27.28
CA HIS A 324 9.83 4.67 27.09
C HIS A 324 9.70 4.24 25.61
N SER A 325 10.39 4.91 24.69
CA SER A 325 10.41 4.55 23.27
C SER A 325 11.30 3.33 23.02
N PRO A 326 10.82 2.28 22.32
CA PRO A 326 11.62 1.09 22.02
C PRO A 326 12.78 1.40 21.05
N ILE A 327 12.74 2.56 20.36
CA ILE A 327 13.74 2.97 19.36
C ILE A 327 15.15 3.01 19.94
N SER A 328 15.32 3.57 21.15
CA SER A 328 16.64 3.66 21.80
C SER A 328 17.29 2.28 21.99
N TYR A 329 16.51 1.31 22.49
CA TYR A 329 16.92 -0.09 22.68
C TYR A 329 17.17 -0.84 21.37
N ILE A 330 16.35 -0.58 20.34
CA ILE A 330 16.53 -1.19 19.01
C ILE A 330 17.83 -0.71 18.37
N LEU A 331 18.14 0.59 18.45
CA LEU A 331 19.39 1.16 17.92
C LEU A 331 20.61 0.67 18.71
N GLU A 332 20.54 0.61 20.04
CA GLU A 332 21.60 0.06 20.90
C GLU A 332 21.88 -1.42 20.55
N ARG A 333 20.82 -2.21 20.33
CA ARG A 333 20.92 -3.61 19.88
C ARG A 333 21.47 -3.74 18.46
N ALA A 334 21.10 -2.85 17.53
CA ALA A 334 21.61 -2.87 16.16
C ALA A 334 23.11 -2.57 16.10
N VAL A 335 23.62 -1.64 16.92
CA VAL A 335 25.06 -1.39 17.07
C VAL A 335 25.74 -2.62 17.66
N LYS A 336 25.20 -3.20 18.74
CA LYS A 336 25.72 -4.41 19.39
C LYS A 336 25.86 -5.59 18.42
N TRP A 337 24.83 -5.85 17.60
CA TRP A 337 24.86 -6.87 16.55
C TRP A 337 25.86 -6.55 15.43
N GLY A 338 26.10 -5.26 15.18
CA GLY A 338 27.09 -4.77 14.22
C GLY A 338 28.55 -5.05 14.61
N ASP A 339 28.85 -5.19 15.91
CA ASP A 339 30.19 -5.48 16.42
C ASP A 339 30.42 -6.97 16.72
N MET A 340 29.38 -7.82 16.62
CA MET A 340 29.48 -9.27 16.83
C MET A 340 30.13 -10.00 15.65
N SER A 341 30.76 -11.14 15.93
CA SER A 341 31.04 -12.12 14.89
C SER A 341 29.72 -12.74 14.38
N LEU A 342 29.71 -13.23 13.14
CA LEU A 342 28.53 -13.88 12.58
C LEU A 342 28.05 -15.07 13.42
N ASN A 343 28.99 -15.83 14.01
CA ASN A 343 28.67 -16.97 14.88
C ASN A 343 28.00 -16.53 16.19
N ASP A 344 28.47 -15.44 16.82
CA ASP A 344 27.87 -14.90 18.04
C ASP A 344 26.49 -14.29 17.76
N LEU A 345 26.34 -13.60 16.62
CA LEU A 345 25.08 -13.03 16.20
C LEU A 345 24.02 -14.11 15.93
N ILE A 346 24.38 -15.22 15.27
CA ILE A 346 23.49 -16.36 15.06
C ILE A 346 23.05 -16.98 16.40
N LYS A 347 23.96 -17.09 17.39
CA LYS A 347 23.64 -17.56 18.75
C LYS A 347 22.70 -16.62 19.50
N GLU A 348 22.79 -15.30 19.28
CA GLU A 348 21.88 -14.32 19.90
C GLU A 348 20.51 -14.22 19.19
N LEU A 349 20.46 -14.41 17.87
CA LEU A 349 19.22 -14.36 17.07
C LEU A 349 18.41 -15.67 17.10
N ILE A 350 19.08 -16.82 17.23
CA ILE A 350 18.45 -18.15 17.20
C ILE A 350 18.85 -18.90 18.48
N PRO A 351 18.10 -18.74 19.59
CA PRO A 351 18.44 -19.40 20.85
C PRO A 351 18.39 -20.94 20.75
N ASP A 352 17.42 -21.47 20.02
CA ASP A 352 17.24 -22.91 19.81
C ASP A 352 18.40 -23.53 19.02
N SER A 353 18.97 -24.62 19.54
CA SER A 353 20.11 -25.28 18.89
C SER A 353 19.70 -26.02 17.62
N SER A 354 18.53 -26.68 17.59
CA SER A 354 18.12 -27.46 16.42
C SER A 354 17.82 -26.59 15.19
N ALA A 355 17.30 -25.38 15.42
CA ALA A 355 17.14 -24.35 14.40
C ALA A 355 18.49 -23.80 13.91
N ARG A 356 19.50 -23.65 14.80
CA ARG A 356 20.87 -23.28 14.41
C ARG A 356 21.55 -24.36 13.57
N ASP A 357 21.43 -25.63 13.95
CA ASP A 357 22.00 -26.76 13.21
C ASP A 357 21.40 -26.86 11.80
N THR A 358 20.08 -26.68 11.70
CA THR A 358 19.35 -26.62 10.42
C THR A 358 19.85 -25.46 9.55
N TYR A 359 19.96 -24.26 10.13
CA TYR A 359 20.48 -23.07 9.43
C TYR A 359 21.93 -23.28 8.96
N GLY A 360 22.81 -23.83 9.80
CA GLY A 360 24.20 -24.16 9.44
C GLY A 360 24.29 -25.17 8.30
N SER A 361 23.44 -26.22 8.33
CA SER A 361 23.40 -27.23 7.26
C SER A 361 22.97 -26.68 5.89
N LEU A 362 22.07 -25.69 5.87
CA LEU A 362 21.56 -25.06 4.64
C LEU A 362 22.49 -23.97 4.09
N THR A 363 23.26 -23.31 4.95
CA THR A 363 24.11 -22.17 4.58
C THR A 363 25.60 -22.48 4.50
N GLY A 364 26.04 -23.64 5.04
CA GLY A 364 27.45 -24.02 5.13
C GLY A 364 28.23 -23.27 6.23
N ILE A 365 27.58 -22.46 7.04
CA ILE A 365 28.19 -21.74 8.17
C ILE A 365 28.34 -22.71 9.35
N LYS A 366 29.58 -22.93 9.79
CA LYS A 366 29.87 -23.79 10.95
C LYS A 366 29.67 -23.03 12.26
N THR A 367 28.75 -23.51 13.09
CA THR A 367 28.58 -23.11 14.48
C THR A 367 29.49 -23.94 15.39
N ASP A 368 30.24 -23.31 16.30
CA ASP A 368 31.33 -23.94 17.08
C ASP A 368 30.93 -24.99 18.13
N ASP A 369 29.72 -25.56 18.07
CA ASP A 369 29.26 -26.61 18.99
C ASP A 369 29.79 -28.02 18.58
N ASP A 370 30.76 -28.06 17.64
CA ASP A 370 31.26 -29.23 16.90
C ASP A 370 32.79 -29.46 17.05
N TYR A 371 33.39 -29.00 18.17
CA TYR A 371 34.83 -29.12 18.50
C TYR A 371 35.12 -29.65 19.92
#